data_AF-A0A432CMN3-F1
#
_entry.id   AF-A0A432CMN3-F1
#
_cell.length_a   1.000
_cell.length_b   1.000
_cell.length_c   1.000
_cell.angle_alpha   90.00
_cell.angle_beta   90.00
_cell.angle_gamma   90.00
#
_symmetry.space_group_name_H-M   'P 1'
#
loop_
_entity.id
_entity.type
_entity.pdbx_description
1 polymer ?
#
loop_
_entity_poly.entity_id
_entity_poly.type
_entity_poly.pdbx_seq_one_letter_code
_entity_poly.pdbx_strand_id
1 'polypeptide(L)'
;MNTQPELNIDGFFDNIITSYESRIQKIQTVFQSSENITESSYSLFGNVNNSLNELTKEIEILNSRLSETLAKNGSLRKKDYNTIMSCIFDIIDEKRSEAESQFLNFVETQKETAQSLKNGLLGLKDITSPDALERISIIKEQLSQIPKLQEMRKEKVMKTFLNFQKIHNSMIECLENLLKKGDNILVKDIKKVKDQIIKENQGLMSSIQ
;
A
#
# COMPACT_ATOMS: atom_id res chain seq x y z
N MET A 1 57.81 47.42 13.01
CA MET A 1 57.56 46.16 12.29
C MET A 1 56.09 45.82 12.45
N ASN A 2 55.26 46.17 11.45
CA ASN A 2 53.86 45.78 11.41
C ASN A 2 53.76 44.59 10.46
N THR A 3 53.72 43.37 11.01
CA THR A 3 53.28 42.19 10.27
C THR A 3 51.76 42.19 10.28
N GLN A 4 51.15 42.61 9.18
CA GLN A 4 49.74 42.26 8.92
C GLN A 4 49.65 40.72 8.89
N PRO A 5 48.63 40.13 9.51
CA PRO A 5 48.40 38.70 9.35
C PRO A 5 48.00 38.47 7.89
N GLU A 6 48.80 37.69 7.15
CA GLU A 6 48.41 37.17 5.85
C GLU A 6 47.10 36.39 6.04
N LEU A 7 46.02 36.93 5.47
CA LEU A 7 44.76 36.22 5.36
C LEU A 7 45.04 34.96 4.52
N ASN A 8 44.95 33.78 5.13
CA ASN A 8 45.03 32.51 4.44
C ASN A 8 43.74 32.31 3.61
N ILE A 9 43.72 32.99 2.46
CA ILE A 9 42.62 33.01 1.51
C ILE A 9 42.41 31.61 0.92
N ASP A 10 43.49 30.87 0.68
CA ASP A 10 43.43 29.50 0.14
C ASP A 10 42.76 28.55 1.12
N GLY A 11 43.16 28.57 2.40
CA GLY A 11 42.51 27.79 3.46
C GLY A 11 41.06 28.17 3.71
N PHE A 12 40.65 29.42 3.41
CA PHE A 12 39.25 29.83 3.46
C PHE A 12 38.44 29.24 2.29
N PHE A 13 38.97 29.27 1.07
CA PHE A 13 38.33 28.65 -0.09
C PHE A 13 38.24 27.13 0.02
N ASP A 14 39.28 26.46 0.50
CA ASP A 14 39.29 25.01 0.71
C ASP A 14 38.20 24.58 1.72
N ASN A 15 38.01 25.35 2.79
CA ASN A 15 36.96 25.11 3.77
C ASN A 15 35.55 25.28 3.16
N ILE A 16 35.37 26.28 2.30
CA ILE A 16 34.09 26.49 1.59
C ILE A 16 33.81 25.33 0.64
N ILE A 17 34.79 24.93 -0.18
CA ILE A 17 34.67 23.83 -1.14
C ILE A 17 34.32 22.53 -0.40
N THR A 18 35.09 22.19 0.64
CA THR A 18 34.88 20.99 1.46
C THR A 18 33.47 20.95 2.08
N SER A 19 32.97 22.10 2.55
CA SER A 19 31.62 22.23 3.11
C SER A 19 30.53 21.97 2.06
N TYR A 20 30.69 22.51 0.84
CA TYR A 20 29.76 22.25 -0.26
C TYR A 20 29.80 20.80 -0.73
N GLU A 21 30.99 20.21 -0.89
CA GLU A 21 31.17 18.81 -1.24
C GLU A 21 30.50 17.88 -0.21
N SER A 22 30.69 18.15 1.08
CA SER A 22 30.03 17.39 2.15
C SER A 22 28.50 17.46 2.06
N ARG A 23 27.94 18.64 1.74
CA ARG A 23 26.49 18.81 1.57
C ARG A 23 25.97 18.08 0.34
N ILE A 24 26.69 18.15 -0.79
CA ILE A 24 26.35 17.42 -2.01
C ILE A 24 26.36 15.91 -1.75
N GLN A 25 27.40 15.41 -1.08
CA GLN A 25 27.52 14.00 -0.74
C GLN A 25 26.36 13.54 0.16
N LYS A 26 25.98 14.32 1.18
CA LYS A 26 24.80 14.03 2.02
C LYS A 26 23.51 13.94 1.19
N ILE A 27 23.30 14.86 0.25
CA ILE A 27 22.13 14.85 -0.65
C ILE A 27 22.13 13.59 -1.52
N GLN A 28 23.29 13.23 -2.09
CA GLN A 28 23.44 12.02 -2.90
C GLN A 28 23.15 10.75 -2.08
N THR A 29 23.69 10.63 -0.87
CA THR A 29 23.41 9.50 0.03
C THR A 29 21.93 9.38 0.37
N VAL A 30 21.23 10.50 0.60
CA VAL A 30 19.79 10.51 0.87
C VAL A 30 18.99 9.99 -0.33
N PHE A 31 19.33 10.43 -1.56
CA PHE A 31 18.65 9.93 -2.75
C PHE A 31 18.92 8.45 -3.03
N GLN A 32 20.16 7.99 -2.87
CA GLN A 32 20.49 6.56 -2.98
C GLN A 32 19.74 5.72 -1.95
N SER A 33 19.64 6.21 -0.71
CA SER A 33 18.87 5.54 0.34
C SER A 33 17.38 5.47 0.00
N SER A 34 16.82 6.52 -0.61
CA SER A 34 15.43 6.55 -1.07
C SER A 34 15.15 5.56 -2.20
N GLU A 35 16.09 5.40 -3.13
CA GLU A 35 16.00 4.41 -4.21
C GLU A 35 15.99 2.98 -3.63
N ASN A 36 16.88 2.68 -2.67
CA ASN A 36 16.91 1.40 -1.96
C ASN A 36 15.62 1.11 -1.16
N ILE A 37 15.04 2.13 -0.52
CA ILE A 37 13.74 2.01 0.18
C ILE A 37 12.62 1.66 -0.81
N THR A 38 12.65 2.26 -2.00
CA THR A 38 11.67 2.00 -3.05
C THR A 38 11.76 0.55 -3.52
N GLU A 39 12.97 0.06 -3.81
CA GLU A 39 13.21 -1.34 -4.18
C GLU A 39 12.76 -2.32 -3.07
N SER A 40 13.11 -2.01 -1.82
CA SER A 40 12.67 -2.79 -0.66
C SER A 40 11.14 -2.80 -0.51
N SER A 41 10.46 -1.71 -0.89
CA SER A 41 9.00 -1.60 -0.85
C SER A 41 8.32 -2.47 -1.91
N TYR A 42 8.92 -2.63 -3.10
CA TYR A 42 8.43 -3.60 -4.09
C TYR A 42 8.66 -5.06 -3.65
N SER A 43 9.76 -5.34 -2.97
CA SER A 43 9.97 -6.66 -2.35
C SER A 43 8.89 -6.95 -1.29
N LEU A 44 8.59 -5.96 -0.44
CA LEU A 44 7.50 -6.05 0.52
C LEU A 44 6.14 -6.23 -0.18
N PHE A 45 5.90 -5.58 -1.32
CA PHE A 45 4.71 -5.80 -2.14
C PHE A 45 4.60 -7.25 -2.61
N GLY A 46 5.70 -7.88 -3.02
CA GLY A 46 5.74 -9.30 -3.33
C GLY A 46 5.28 -10.18 -2.15
N ASN A 47 5.76 -9.88 -0.94
CA ASN A 47 5.36 -10.60 0.27
C ASN A 47 3.88 -10.40 0.60
N VAL A 48 3.39 -9.16 0.52
CA VAL A 48 1.97 -8.84 0.74
C VAL A 48 1.09 -9.59 -0.25
N ASN A 49 1.43 -9.56 -1.55
CA ASN A 49 0.70 -10.28 -2.58
C ASN A 49 0.68 -11.80 -2.31
N ASN A 50 1.80 -12.37 -1.85
CA ASN A 50 1.84 -13.78 -1.47
C ASN A 50 0.90 -14.07 -0.29
N SER A 51 0.94 -13.26 0.77
CA SER A 51 0.05 -13.42 1.93
C SER A 51 -1.43 -13.26 1.55
N LEU A 52 -1.77 -12.31 0.69
CA LEU A 52 -3.14 -12.15 0.19
C LEU A 52 -3.60 -13.39 -0.60
N ASN A 53 -2.73 -13.96 -1.43
CA ASN A 53 -3.02 -15.19 -2.16
C ASN A 53 -3.20 -16.40 -1.23
N GLU A 54 -2.41 -16.51 -0.16
CA GLU A 54 -2.58 -17.57 0.85
C GLU A 54 -3.94 -17.49 1.54
N LEU A 55 -4.38 -16.27 1.88
CA LEU A 55 -5.70 -16.01 2.47
C LEU A 55 -6.83 -16.40 1.49
N THR A 56 -6.70 -16.11 0.20
CA THR A 56 -7.67 -16.56 -0.81
C THR A 56 -7.73 -18.09 -0.89
N LYS A 57 -6.58 -18.78 -0.90
CA LYS A 57 -6.52 -20.24 -0.95
C LYS A 57 -7.20 -20.89 0.26
N GLU A 58 -7.11 -20.29 1.43
CA GLU A 58 -7.80 -20.79 2.63
C GLU A 58 -9.32 -20.87 2.42
N ILE A 59 -9.91 -19.82 1.85
CA ILE A 59 -11.35 -19.78 1.53
C ILE A 59 -11.69 -20.81 0.46
N GLU A 60 -10.85 -20.96 -0.57
CA GLU A 60 -11.03 -21.97 -1.63
C GLU A 60 -11.06 -23.40 -1.07
N ILE A 61 -10.19 -23.71 -0.11
CA ILE A 61 -10.14 -25.01 0.58
C ILE A 61 -11.43 -25.26 1.35
N LEU A 62 -11.87 -24.29 2.16
CA LEU A 62 -13.12 -24.42 2.93
C LEU A 62 -14.35 -24.56 2.02
N ASN A 63 -14.39 -23.79 0.93
CA ASN A 63 -15.45 -23.87 -0.07
C ASN A 63 -15.47 -25.24 -0.77
N SER A 64 -14.31 -25.78 -1.13
CA SER A 64 -14.21 -27.10 -1.75
C SER A 64 -14.75 -28.19 -0.82
N ARG A 65 -14.37 -28.14 0.48
CA ARG A 65 -14.90 -29.05 1.51
C ARG A 65 -16.41 -28.91 1.70
N LEU A 66 -16.93 -27.69 1.65
CA LEU A 66 -18.36 -27.43 1.77
C LEU A 66 -19.13 -27.96 0.57
N SER A 67 -18.59 -27.77 -0.64
CA SER A 67 -19.15 -28.30 -1.88
C SER A 67 -19.24 -29.84 -1.85
N GLU A 68 -18.17 -30.51 -1.38
CA GLU A 68 -18.14 -31.97 -1.23
C GLU A 68 -19.17 -32.46 -0.21
N THR A 69 -19.30 -31.79 0.93
CA THR A 69 -20.29 -32.11 1.96
C THR A 69 -21.71 -32.02 1.39
N LEU A 70 -22.03 -30.93 0.69
CA LEU A 70 -23.34 -30.73 0.08
C LEU A 70 -23.63 -31.75 -1.03
N ALA A 71 -22.62 -32.13 -1.81
CA ALA A 71 -22.75 -33.14 -2.86
C ALA A 71 -23.05 -34.53 -2.29
N LYS A 72 -22.38 -34.93 -1.20
CA LYS A 72 -22.63 -36.21 -0.52
C LYS A 72 -24.06 -36.32 0.01
N ASN A 73 -24.61 -35.22 0.49
CA ASN A 73 -25.93 -35.19 1.12
C ASN A 73 -27.08 -34.92 0.14
N GLY A 74 -26.77 -34.61 -1.12
CA GLY A 74 -27.77 -34.22 -2.11
C GLY A 74 -28.52 -32.91 -1.77
N SER A 75 -28.02 -32.13 -0.81
CA SER A 75 -28.74 -31.00 -0.21
C SER A 75 -28.88 -29.79 -1.13
N LEU A 76 -28.03 -29.66 -2.14
CA LEU A 76 -28.08 -28.56 -3.11
C LEU A 76 -27.45 -28.97 -4.46
N ARG A 77 -28.08 -28.56 -5.56
CA ARG A 77 -27.49 -28.73 -6.90
C ARG A 77 -26.22 -27.89 -7.00
N LYS A 78 -25.14 -28.50 -7.51
CA LYS A 78 -23.84 -27.84 -7.72
C LYS A 78 -23.95 -26.47 -8.42
N LYS A 79 -24.83 -26.35 -9.43
CA LYS A 79 -25.04 -25.09 -10.16
C LYS A 79 -25.56 -23.96 -9.26
N ASP A 80 -26.54 -24.27 -8.41
CA ASP A 80 -27.16 -23.28 -7.51
C ASP A 80 -26.17 -22.86 -6.42
N TYR A 81 -25.40 -23.82 -5.90
CA TYR A 81 -24.30 -23.55 -4.97
C TYR A 81 -23.25 -22.60 -5.58
N ASN A 82 -22.73 -22.96 -6.76
CA ASN A 82 -21.72 -22.15 -7.46
C ASN A 82 -22.20 -20.73 -7.74
N THR A 83 -23.48 -20.57 -8.08
CA THR A 83 -24.07 -19.25 -8.35
C THR A 83 -24.16 -18.39 -7.08
N ILE A 84 -24.44 -18.98 -5.93
CA ILE A 84 -24.48 -18.26 -4.65
C ILE A 84 -23.06 -17.87 -4.22
N MET A 85 -22.12 -18.80 -4.34
CA MET A 85 -20.74 -18.59 -3.90
C MET A 85 -19.96 -17.65 -4.83
N SER A 86 -20.25 -17.62 -6.13
CA SER A 86 -19.54 -16.73 -7.07
C SER A 86 -19.66 -15.26 -6.64
N CYS A 87 -20.87 -14.80 -6.28
CA CYS A 87 -21.05 -13.43 -5.79
C CYS A 87 -20.21 -13.10 -4.56
N ILE A 88 -19.94 -14.09 -3.71
CA ILE A 88 -19.12 -13.89 -2.50
C ILE A 88 -17.64 -13.85 -2.87
N PHE A 89 -17.20 -14.71 -3.78
CA PHE A 89 -15.84 -14.71 -4.29
C PHE A 89 -15.51 -13.42 -5.04
N ASP A 90 -16.45 -12.90 -5.83
CA ASP A 90 -16.27 -11.62 -6.53
C ASP A 90 -16.00 -10.48 -5.53
N ILE A 91 -16.69 -10.44 -4.39
CA ILE A 91 -16.47 -9.44 -3.33
C ILE A 91 -15.07 -9.57 -2.72
N ILE A 92 -14.63 -10.80 -2.44
CA ILE A 92 -13.32 -11.04 -1.83
C ILE A 92 -12.20 -10.67 -2.79
N ASP A 93 -12.34 -11.04 -4.05
CA ASP A 93 -11.37 -10.72 -5.10
C ASP A 93 -11.30 -9.21 -5.36
N GLU A 94 -12.46 -8.53 -5.39
CA GLU A 94 -12.53 -7.06 -5.45
C GLU A 94 -11.77 -6.42 -4.29
N LYS A 95 -12.00 -6.87 -3.04
CA LYS A 95 -11.32 -6.33 -1.85
C LYS A 95 -9.84 -6.63 -1.82
N ARG A 96 -9.43 -7.80 -2.33
CA ARG A 96 -8.02 -8.17 -2.48
C ARG A 96 -7.34 -7.23 -3.47
N SER A 97 -7.93 -7.07 -4.65
CA SER A 97 -7.42 -6.20 -5.71
C SER A 97 -7.38 -4.74 -5.27
N GLU A 98 -8.37 -4.28 -4.51
CA GLU A 98 -8.38 -2.94 -3.91
C GLU A 98 -7.18 -2.75 -2.98
N ALA A 99 -6.90 -3.70 -2.08
CA ALA A 99 -5.77 -3.64 -1.15
C ALA A 99 -4.41 -3.64 -1.88
N GLU A 100 -4.24 -4.53 -2.86
CA GLU A 100 -3.05 -4.59 -3.72
C GLU A 100 -2.83 -3.25 -4.45
N SER A 101 -3.88 -2.73 -5.09
CA SER A 101 -3.82 -1.49 -5.85
C SER A 101 -3.49 -0.30 -4.96
N GLN A 102 -4.09 -0.17 -3.77
CA GLN A 102 -3.78 0.93 -2.86
C GLN A 102 -2.32 0.87 -2.39
N PHE A 103 -1.79 -0.31 -2.08
CA PHE A 103 -0.40 -0.44 -1.65
C PHE A 103 0.58 -0.13 -2.78
N LEU A 104 0.33 -0.64 -4.00
CA LEU A 104 1.17 -0.33 -5.16
C LEU A 104 1.16 1.18 -5.48
N ASN A 105 -0.03 1.80 -5.48
CA ASN A 105 -0.16 3.23 -5.69
C ASN A 105 0.60 4.05 -4.64
N PHE A 106 0.60 3.61 -3.38
CA PHE A 106 1.40 4.24 -2.34
C PHE A 106 2.89 4.20 -2.68
N VAL A 107 3.42 3.03 -3.05
CA VAL A 107 4.84 2.87 -3.41
C VAL A 107 5.22 3.72 -4.62
N GLU A 108 4.42 3.69 -5.70
CA GLU A 108 4.67 4.52 -6.89
C GLU A 108 4.66 6.01 -6.55
N THR A 109 3.72 6.46 -5.73
CA THR A 109 3.65 7.88 -5.36
C THR A 109 4.87 8.31 -4.53
N GLN A 110 5.42 7.42 -3.69
CA GLN A 110 6.66 7.72 -2.95
C GLN A 110 7.86 7.87 -3.89
N LYS A 111 7.97 6.97 -4.86
CA LYS A 111 8.98 7.02 -5.90
C LYS A 111 8.89 8.30 -6.73
N GLU A 112 7.69 8.67 -7.18
CA GLU A 112 7.44 9.91 -7.91
C GLU A 112 7.81 11.15 -7.07
N THR A 113 7.46 11.15 -5.78
CA THR A 113 7.81 12.24 -4.85
C THR A 113 9.32 12.39 -4.72
N ALA A 114 10.04 11.28 -4.51
CA ALA A 114 11.50 11.28 -4.42
C ALA A 114 12.16 11.75 -5.73
N GLN A 115 11.67 11.29 -6.87
CA GLN A 115 12.18 11.68 -8.19
C GLN A 115 11.91 13.16 -8.49
N SER A 116 10.73 13.67 -8.13
CA SER A 116 10.38 15.09 -8.28
C SER A 116 11.33 15.98 -7.46
N LEU A 117 11.59 15.62 -6.20
CA LEU A 117 12.56 16.33 -5.36
C LEU A 117 13.98 16.27 -5.94
N LYS A 118 14.41 15.11 -6.43
CA LYS A 118 15.73 14.93 -7.08
C LYS A 118 15.89 15.84 -8.29
N ASN A 119 14.90 15.83 -9.19
CA ASN A 119 14.90 16.64 -10.39
C ASN A 119 14.83 18.14 -10.06
N GLY A 120 14.03 18.52 -9.05
CA GLY A 120 13.93 19.89 -8.57
C GLY A 120 15.27 20.42 -8.07
N LEU A 121 15.99 19.63 -7.26
CA LEU A 121 17.30 20.02 -6.74
C LEU A 121 18.39 20.03 -7.80
N LEU A 122 18.44 19.05 -8.71
CA LEU A 122 19.41 19.01 -9.82
C LEU A 122 19.21 20.15 -10.83
N GLY A 123 17.99 20.71 -10.91
CA GLY A 123 17.68 21.86 -11.75
C GLY A 123 18.24 23.19 -11.24
N LEU A 124 18.71 23.26 -9.99
CA LEU A 124 19.25 24.48 -9.38
C LEU A 124 20.72 24.67 -9.79
N LYS A 125 20.96 25.33 -10.93
CA LYS A 125 22.32 25.65 -11.41
C LYS A 125 22.87 26.99 -10.89
N ASP A 126 22.03 28.02 -10.86
CA ASP A 126 22.36 29.35 -10.31
C ASP A 126 21.30 29.76 -9.29
N ILE A 127 21.62 29.56 -8.01
CA ILE A 127 20.72 29.82 -6.88
C ILE A 127 20.36 31.30 -6.69
N THR A 128 21.06 32.21 -7.37
CA THR A 128 20.80 33.66 -7.29
C THR A 128 19.85 34.13 -8.39
N SER A 129 19.60 33.30 -9.41
CA SER A 129 18.68 33.63 -10.49
C SER A 129 17.22 33.67 -9.99
N PRO A 130 16.36 34.54 -10.56
CA PRO A 130 14.94 34.58 -10.23
C PRO A 130 14.21 33.23 -10.44
N ASP A 131 14.56 32.48 -11.49
CA ASP A 131 14.01 31.13 -11.77
C ASP A 131 14.38 30.13 -10.66
N ALA A 132 15.62 30.18 -10.15
CA ALA A 132 16.03 29.31 -9.05
C ALA A 132 15.32 29.66 -7.73
N LEU A 133 15.10 30.96 -7.44
CA LEU A 133 14.35 31.39 -6.26
C LEU A 133 12.90 30.91 -6.30
N GLU A 134 12.26 30.97 -7.47
CA GLU A 134 10.92 30.42 -7.69
C GLU A 134 10.90 28.90 -7.49
N ARG A 135 11.83 28.16 -8.10
CA ARG A 135 11.98 26.70 -7.92
C ARG A 135 12.21 26.31 -6.46
N ILE A 136 13.06 27.05 -5.74
CA ILE A 136 13.31 26.83 -4.31
C ILE A 136 12.01 27.02 -3.50
N SER A 137 11.19 28.01 -3.85
CA SER A 137 9.90 28.23 -3.21
C SER A 137 8.96 27.04 -3.44
N ILE A 138 8.87 26.54 -4.68
CA ILE A 138 8.06 25.37 -5.04
C ILE A 138 8.53 24.12 -4.28
N ILE A 139 9.84 23.86 -4.22
CA ILE A 139 10.40 22.71 -3.50
C ILE A 139 10.09 22.80 -2.00
N LYS A 140 10.20 24.00 -1.40
CA LYS A 140 9.85 24.20 0.02
C LYS A 140 8.37 23.93 0.28
N GLU A 141 7.49 24.39 -0.59
CA GLU A 141 6.06 24.12 -0.50
C GLU A 141 5.79 22.61 -0.60
N GLN A 142 6.37 21.93 -1.59
CA GLN A 142 6.26 20.48 -1.73
C GLN A 142 6.74 19.75 -0.47
N LEU A 143 7.91 20.10 0.06
CA LEU A 143 8.47 19.52 1.29
C LEU A 143 7.53 19.69 2.49
N SER A 144 6.82 20.82 2.59
CA SER A 144 5.88 21.08 3.67
C SER A 144 4.63 20.18 3.61
N GLN A 145 4.22 19.75 2.40
CA GLN A 145 3.02 18.95 2.20
C GLN A 145 3.29 17.44 2.29
N ILE A 146 4.51 16.99 2.01
CA ILE A 146 4.89 15.57 1.97
C ILE A 146 4.47 14.79 3.22
N PRO A 147 4.81 15.22 4.47
CA PRO A 147 4.49 14.43 5.65
C PRO A 147 2.98 14.15 5.80
N LYS A 148 2.15 15.17 5.55
CA LYS A 148 0.70 15.05 5.65
C LYS A 148 0.14 14.12 4.58
N LEU A 149 0.60 14.26 3.33
CA LEU A 149 0.16 13.41 2.23
C LEU A 149 0.59 11.95 2.42
N GLN A 150 1.80 11.71 2.94
CA GLN A 150 2.30 10.37 3.24
C GLN A 150 1.45 9.69 4.33
N GLU A 151 1.16 10.38 5.43
CA GLU A 151 0.34 9.79 6.50
C GLU A 151 -1.08 9.52 6.03
N MET A 152 -1.72 10.46 5.33
CA MET A 152 -3.06 10.25 4.75
C MET A 152 -3.11 9.02 3.84
N ARG A 153 -2.10 8.83 2.98
CA ARG A 153 -2.06 7.67 2.07
C ARG A 153 -1.80 6.37 2.84
N LYS A 154 -0.94 6.39 3.85
CA LYS A 154 -0.66 5.24 4.71
C LYS A 154 -1.92 4.82 5.48
N GLU A 155 -2.64 5.76 6.08
CA GLU A 155 -3.93 5.50 6.75
C GLU A 155 -4.93 4.85 5.78
N LYS A 156 -5.00 5.36 4.54
CA LYS A 156 -5.86 4.78 3.50
C LYS A 156 -5.49 3.33 3.19
N VAL A 157 -4.21 3.04 2.94
CA VAL A 157 -3.71 1.68 2.70
C VAL A 157 -4.05 0.75 3.87
N MET A 158 -3.76 1.18 5.11
CA MET A 158 -4.04 0.41 6.31
C MET A 158 -5.54 0.10 6.45
N LYS A 159 -6.40 1.08 6.19
CA LYS A 159 -7.84 0.90 6.23
C LYS A 159 -8.33 -0.11 5.19
N THR A 160 -7.78 -0.08 3.97
CA THR A 160 -8.14 -1.06 2.93
C THR A 160 -7.71 -2.48 3.32
N PHE A 161 -6.51 -2.66 3.90
CA PHE A 161 -6.10 -3.96 4.43
C PHE A 161 -6.99 -4.46 5.57
N LEU A 162 -7.33 -3.60 6.52
CA LEU A 162 -8.24 -3.96 7.62
C LEU A 162 -9.62 -4.35 7.11
N ASN A 163 -10.13 -3.66 6.08
CA ASN A 163 -11.40 -3.99 5.45
C ASN A 163 -11.35 -5.37 4.78
N PHE A 164 -10.30 -5.64 4.00
CA PHE A 164 -10.09 -6.95 3.39
C PHE A 164 -10.01 -8.05 4.45
N GLN A 165 -9.18 -7.86 5.49
CA GLN A 165 -9.02 -8.81 6.59
C GLN A 165 -10.35 -9.10 7.28
N LYS A 166 -11.17 -8.07 7.52
CA LYS A 166 -12.47 -8.25 8.15
C LYS A 166 -13.42 -9.11 7.30
N ILE A 167 -13.53 -8.81 6.00
CA ILE A 167 -14.38 -9.60 5.09
C ILE A 167 -13.87 -11.05 4.97
N HIS A 168 -12.55 -11.23 4.86
CA HIS A 168 -11.92 -12.55 4.83
C HIS A 168 -12.26 -13.35 6.09
N ASN A 169 -12.02 -12.79 7.28
CA ASN A 169 -12.31 -13.45 8.56
C ASN A 169 -13.79 -13.81 8.72
N SER A 170 -14.69 -12.88 8.38
CA SER A 170 -16.14 -13.14 8.39
C SER A 170 -16.51 -14.30 7.47
N MET A 171 -15.86 -14.41 6.31
CA MET A 171 -16.10 -15.50 5.37
C MET A 171 -15.60 -16.83 5.92
N ILE A 172 -14.37 -16.88 6.46
CA ILE A 172 -13.83 -18.08 7.12
C ILE A 172 -14.78 -18.56 8.21
N GLU A 173 -15.19 -17.66 9.11
CA GLU A 173 -16.10 -17.99 10.21
C GLU A 173 -17.43 -18.56 9.69
N CYS A 174 -18.02 -17.92 8.67
CA CYS A 174 -19.27 -18.39 8.07
C CYS A 174 -19.13 -19.78 7.45
N LEU A 175 -18.05 -20.03 6.68
CA LEU A 175 -17.80 -21.31 6.04
C LEU A 175 -17.55 -22.42 7.05
N GLU A 176 -16.74 -22.16 8.08
CA GLU A 176 -16.52 -23.10 9.16
C GLU A 176 -17.81 -23.42 9.92
N ASN A 177 -18.64 -22.42 10.19
CA ASN A 177 -19.91 -22.62 10.87
C ASN A 177 -20.91 -23.42 10.01
N LEU A 178 -20.88 -23.27 8.69
CA LEU A 178 -21.61 -24.16 7.79
C LEU A 178 -21.06 -25.59 7.86
N LEU A 179 -19.74 -25.77 7.74
CA LEU A 179 -19.10 -27.09 7.81
C LEU A 179 -19.38 -27.82 9.12
N LYS A 180 -19.44 -27.12 10.26
CA LYS A 180 -19.81 -27.69 11.57
C LYS A 180 -21.22 -28.29 11.60
N LYS A 181 -22.14 -27.82 10.74
CA LYS A 181 -23.50 -28.40 10.63
C LYS A 181 -23.52 -29.74 9.88
N GLY A 182 -22.46 -30.07 9.13
CA GLY A 182 -22.34 -31.32 8.38
C GLY A 182 -23.52 -31.55 7.45
N ASP A 183 -24.24 -32.64 7.68
CA ASP A 183 -25.33 -33.06 6.78
C ASP A 183 -26.62 -32.24 6.94
N ASN A 184 -26.70 -31.44 8.00
CA ASN A 184 -27.86 -30.60 8.29
C ASN A 184 -27.82 -29.24 7.58
N ILE A 185 -26.85 -29.00 6.68
CA ILE A 185 -26.75 -27.74 5.95
C ILE A 185 -27.89 -27.62 4.96
N LEU A 186 -28.66 -26.53 5.08
CA LEU A 186 -29.75 -26.20 4.18
C LEU A 186 -29.36 -25.04 3.28
N VAL A 187 -29.98 -24.96 2.10
CA VAL A 187 -29.78 -23.85 1.13
C VAL A 187 -29.98 -22.48 1.77
N LYS A 188 -30.94 -22.35 2.69
CA LYS A 188 -31.20 -21.11 3.44
C LYS A 188 -30.00 -20.67 4.29
N ASP A 189 -29.18 -21.59 4.77
CA ASP A 189 -27.98 -21.26 5.55
C ASP A 189 -26.91 -20.63 4.66
N ILE A 190 -26.73 -21.15 3.44
CA ILE A 190 -25.79 -20.62 2.45
C ILE A 190 -26.24 -19.23 1.97
N LYS A 191 -27.55 -19.04 1.73
CA LYS A 191 -28.11 -17.73 1.40
C LYS A 191 -27.88 -16.70 2.50
N LYS A 192 -28.04 -17.09 3.78
CA LYS A 192 -27.75 -16.21 4.92
C LYS A 192 -26.28 -15.76 4.94
N VAL A 193 -25.34 -16.66 4.64
CA VAL A 193 -23.92 -16.28 4.52
C VAL A 193 -23.73 -15.24 3.43
N LYS A 194 -24.32 -15.45 2.25
CA LYS A 194 -24.27 -14.47 1.15
C LYS A 194 -24.76 -13.09 1.59
N ASP A 195 -25.95 -13.04 2.20
CA ASP A 195 -26.58 -11.79 2.60
C ASP A 195 -25.78 -11.08 3.71
N GLN A 196 -25.17 -11.84 4.63
CA GLN A 196 -24.29 -11.30 5.67
C GLN A 196 -23.04 -10.65 5.07
N ILE A 197 -22.34 -11.34 4.17
CA ILE A 197 -21.11 -10.80 3.55
C ILE A 197 -21.41 -9.56 2.69
N ILE A 198 -22.52 -9.57 1.95
CA ILE A 198 -22.96 -8.40 1.17
C ILE A 198 -23.22 -7.20 2.09
N LYS A 199 -23.93 -7.42 3.19
CA LYS A 199 -24.25 -6.36 4.15
C LYS A 199 -23.01 -5.80 4.81
N GLU A 200 -22.07 -6.66 5.21
CA GLU A 200 -20.80 -6.23 5.79
C GLU A 200 -19.97 -5.42 4.78
N ASN A 201 -19.87 -5.89 3.53
CA ASN A 201 -19.17 -5.16 2.48
C ASN A 201 -19.76 -3.76 2.24
N GLN A 202 -21.08 -3.64 2.16
CA GLN A 202 -21.76 -2.35 2.01
C GLN A 202 -21.48 -1.40 3.19
N GLY A 203 -21.46 -1.91 4.43
CA GLY A 203 -21.11 -1.13 5.61
C GLY A 203 -19.67 -0.60 5.57
N LEU A 204 -18.73 -1.39 5.03
CA LEU A 204 -17.34 -0.97 4.87
C LEU A 204 -17.16 0.06 3.76
N MET A 205 -17.87 -0.09 2.63
CA MET A 205 -17.86 0.91 1.54
C MET A 205 -18.39 2.27 1.99
N SER A 206 -19.42 2.27 2.84
CA SER A 206 -20.01 3.49 3.41
C SER A 206 -19.07 4.22 4.36
N SER A 207 -18.05 3.54 4.88
CA SER A 207 -17.07 4.08 5.82
C SER A 207 -15.85 4.67 5.12
N ILE A 208 -15.70 4.53 3.79
CA ILE A 208 -14.53 4.96 3.01
C ILE A 208 -14.70 6.39 2.46
N GLN A 209 -15.91 6.94 2.43
CA GLN A 209 -16.21 8.35 2.12
C GLN A 209 -15.98 9.26 3.32
#